data_AF-I3ZVJ8-F1
#
_entry.id   AF-I3ZVJ8-F1
#
_cell.length_a   1.000
_cell.length_b   1.000
_cell.length_c   1.000
_cell.angle_alpha   90.00
_cell.angle_beta   90.00
_cell.angle_gamma   90.00
#
_symmetry.space_group_name_H-M   'P 1'
#
loop_
_entity.id
_entity.type
_entity.pdbx_description
1 polymer ?
#
loop_
_entity_poly.entity_id
_entity_poly.type
_entity_poly.pdbx_seq_one_letter_code
_entity_poly.pdbx_strand_id
1 'polypeptide(L)'
;MRKIEAILLVWGVRDEVLERLPVSGYWLYGEYDFIASVDFASEREMEEFEKVLRRLINGNTFKLMPVRLSAIKREVGGEETVTLLESVKASAP
;
A
#
# COMPACT_ATOMS: atom_id res chain seq x y z
N MET A 1 8.85 8.79 -16.87
CA MET A 1 7.50 8.58 -16.32
C MET A 1 7.63 8.56 -14.80
N ARG A 2 6.76 9.26 -14.06
CA ARG A 2 6.77 9.19 -12.59
C ARG A 2 6.06 7.90 -12.19
N LYS A 3 6.77 6.99 -11.53
CA LYS A 3 6.17 5.81 -10.91
C LYS A 3 5.35 6.25 -9.69
N ILE A 4 4.23 5.58 -9.46
CA ILE A 4 3.37 5.76 -8.29
C ILE A 4 3.65 4.58 -7.37
N GLU A 5 4.30 4.84 -6.25
CA GLU A 5 4.45 3.85 -5.19
C GLU A 5 3.17 3.85 -4.35
N ALA A 6 2.73 2.68 -3.89
CA ALA A 6 1.57 2.54 -3.03
C ALA A 6 1.76 1.42 -2.01
N ILE A 7 1.13 1.58 -0.84
CA ILE A 7 1.03 0.53 0.17
C ILE A 7 -0.33 -0.16 0.06
N LEU A 8 -0.31 -1.48 -0.07
CA LEU A 8 -1.48 -2.35 0.06
C LEU A 8 -1.52 -2.91 1.49
N LEU A 9 -2.64 -2.71 2.17
CA LEU A 9 -2.98 -3.33 3.45
C LEU A 9 -4.20 -4.23 3.27
N VAL A 10 -4.18 -5.42 3.87
CA VAL A 10 -5.27 -6.41 3.79
C VAL A 10 -5.59 -6.97 5.18
N TRP A 11 -6.87 -7.20 5.47
CA TRP A 11 -7.37 -7.72 6.76
C TRP A 11 -8.64 -8.55 6.59
N GLY A 12 -8.89 -9.51 7.49
CA GLY A 12 -10.06 -10.38 7.43
C GLY A 12 -10.08 -11.31 6.21
N VAL A 13 -8.92 -11.66 5.65
CA VAL A 13 -8.79 -12.53 4.47
C VAL A 13 -8.09 -13.82 4.86
N ARG A 14 -8.65 -14.96 4.43
CA ARG A 14 -8.06 -16.28 4.70
C ARG A 14 -6.72 -16.44 3.96
N ASP A 15 -5.77 -17.09 4.61
CA ASP A 15 -4.43 -17.44 4.13
C ASP A 15 -4.39 -17.92 2.67
N GLU A 16 -5.26 -18.86 2.30
CA GLU A 16 -5.36 -19.43 0.95
C GLU A 16 -5.71 -18.40 -0.16
N VAL A 17 -6.32 -17.28 0.23
CA VAL A 17 -6.64 -16.17 -0.67
C VAL A 17 -5.50 -15.16 -0.70
N LEU A 18 -4.82 -14.93 0.44
CA LEU A 18 -3.63 -14.08 0.51
C LEU A 18 -2.50 -14.60 -0.38
N GLU A 19 -2.29 -15.92 -0.40
CA GLU A 19 -1.32 -16.58 -1.29
C GLU A 19 -1.61 -16.38 -2.79
N ARG A 20 -2.84 -15.99 -3.15
CA ARG A 20 -3.27 -15.74 -4.53
C ARG A 20 -3.18 -14.27 -4.93
N LEU A 21 -2.80 -13.39 -4.01
CA LEU A 21 -2.65 -11.97 -4.33
C LEU A 21 -1.55 -11.78 -5.38
N PRO A 22 -1.77 -10.96 -6.42
CA PRO A 22 -0.80 -10.75 -7.49
C PRO A 22 0.35 -9.81 -7.08
N VAL A 23 0.78 -9.86 -5.82
CA VAL A 23 1.85 -9.05 -5.24
C VAL A 23 2.61 -9.82 -4.18
N SER A 24 3.90 -9.51 -4.04
CA SER A 24 4.71 -10.02 -2.93
C SER A 24 4.68 -9.03 -1.77
N GLY A 25 4.64 -9.55 -0.55
CA GLY A 25 4.55 -8.75 0.66
C GLY A 25 4.87 -9.57 1.90
N TYR A 26 4.50 -9.02 3.04
CA TYR A 26 4.73 -9.61 4.36
C TYR A 26 3.42 -9.94 5.02
N TRP A 27 3.39 -11.10 5.67
CA TRP A 27 2.30 -11.49 6.53
C TRP A 27 2.38 -10.70 7.83
N LEU A 28 1.23 -10.30 8.34
CA LEU A 28 1.09 -9.58 9.60
C LEU A 28 0.31 -10.44 10.59
N TYR A 29 0.60 -10.28 11.87
CA TYR A 29 -0.11 -10.94 12.96
C TYR A 29 -0.78 -9.85 13.81
N GLY A 30 -2.11 -9.74 13.76
CA GLY A 30 -2.86 -8.73 14.51
C GLY A 30 -4.14 -8.29 13.79
N GLU A 31 -4.36 -6.97 13.71
CA GLU A 31 -5.52 -6.38 12.99
C GLU A 31 -5.44 -6.59 11.48
N TYR A 32 -4.22 -6.67 10.94
CA TYR A 32 -3.94 -6.86 9.53
C TYR A 32 -3.34 -8.25 9.30
N ASP A 33 -3.65 -8.82 8.14
CA ASP A 33 -3.14 -10.14 7.74
C ASP A 33 -1.96 -10.02 6.77
N PHE A 34 -1.91 -8.93 5.99
CA PHE A 34 -0.90 -8.78 4.93
C PHE A 34 -0.62 -7.32 4.57
N ILE A 35 0.64 -7.03 4.24
CA ILE A 35 1.11 -5.73 3.74
C ILE A 35 2.05 -5.90 2.54
N ALA A 36 1.91 -5.07 1.51
CA ALA A 36 2.82 -5.03 0.38
C ALA A 36 3.09 -3.59 -0.08
N SER A 37 4.30 -3.33 -0.57
CA SER A 37 4.58 -2.15 -1.40
C SER A 37 4.42 -2.53 -2.87
N VAL A 38 3.73 -1.68 -3.63
CA VAL A 38 3.38 -1.93 -5.04
C VAL A 38 3.69 -0.68 -5.85
N ASP A 39 4.40 -0.86 -6.95
CA ASP A 39 4.72 0.21 -7.89
C ASP A 39 3.79 0.16 -9.11
N PHE A 40 3.25 1.31 -9.49
CA PHE A 40 2.45 1.49 -10.70
C PHE A 40 3.12 2.48 -11.66
N ALA A 41 3.05 2.19 -12.95
CA ALA A 41 3.47 3.08 -14.02
C ALA A 41 2.46 4.20 -14.30
N SER A 42 1.20 4.05 -13.87
CA SER A 42 0.14 5.05 -14.05
C SER A 42 -1.01 4.89 -13.06
N GLU A 43 -1.83 5.95 -12.90
CA GLU A 43 -3.06 5.89 -12.09
C GLU A 43 -4.05 4.86 -12.65
N ARG A 44 -4.11 4.71 -13.98
CA ARG A 44 -4.95 3.70 -14.63
C ARG A 44 -4.57 2.27 -14.23
N GLU A 45 -3.28 1.98 -14.15
CA GLU A 45 -2.79 0.66 -13.73
C GLU A 45 -3.15 0.38 -12.27
N MET A 46 -3.05 1.39 -11.40
CA MET A 46 -3.48 1.31 -10.00
C MET A 46 -4.99 1.03 -9.89
N GLU A 47 -5.83 1.70 -10.69
CA GLU A 47 -7.28 1.44 -10.74
C GLU A 47 -7.61 0.03 -11.25
N GLU A 48 -6.89 -0.45 -12.25
CA GLU A 48 -7.04 -1.81 -12.78
C GLU A 48 -6.65 -2.85 -11.72
N PHE A 49 -5.56 -2.61 -10.99
CA PHE A 49 -5.14 -3.43 -9.86
C PHE A 49 -6.20 -3.46 -8.75
N GLU A 50 -6.77 -2.31 -8.39
CA GLU A 50 -7.83 -2.23 -7.40
C GLU A 50 -9.07 -3.05 -7.80
N LYS A 51 -9.45 -3.02 -9.09
CA LYS A 51 -10.54 -3.85 -9.62
C LYS A 51 -10.23 -5.35 -9.52
N VAL A 52 -8.98 -5.75 -9.70
CA VAL A 52 -8.55 -7.15 -9.51
C VAL A 52 -8.67 -7.53 -8.03
N LEU A 53 -8.18 -6.68 -7.12
CA LEU A 53 -8.31 -6.92 -5.68
C LEU A 53 -9.77 -7.07 -5.26
N ARG A 54 -10.68 -6.20 -5.70
CA ARG A 54 -12.12 -6.28 -5.40
C ARG A 54 -12.79 -7.56 -5.89
N ARG A 55 -12.20 -8.26 -6.87
CA ARG A 55 -12.69 -9.56 -7.37
C ARG A 55 -12.09 -10.74 -6.62
N LEU A 56 -10.84 -10.62 -6.16
CA LEU A 56 -10.12 -11.67 -5.43
C LEU A 56 -10.51 -11.69 -3.95
N ILE A 57 -10.63 -10.52 -3.34
CA ILE A 57 -10.93 -10.31 -1.93
C ILE A 57 -12.10 -9.34 -1.79
N ASN A 58 -12.83 -9.42 -0.68
CA ASN A 58 -13.98 -8.56 -0.44
C ASN A 58 -13.54 -7.08 -0.46
N GLY A 59 -14.28 -6.21 -1.15
CA GLY A 59 -13.90 -4.80 -1.32
C GLY A 59 -13.69 -4.02 -0.01
N ASN A 60 -14.18 -4.54 1.12
CA ASN A 60 -14.06 -3.96 2.46
C ASN A 60 -12.89 -4.55 3.29
N THR A 61 -12.05 -5.40 2.69
CA THR A 61 -10.96 -6.13 3.37
C THR A 61 -9.56 -5.67 2.97
N PHE A 62 -9.47 -4.55 2.25
CA PHE A 62 -8.17 -3.98 1.88
C PHE A 62 -8.20 -2.46 1.74
N LYS A 63 -7.01 -1.87 1.79
CA LYS A 63 -6.76 -0.45 1.51
C LYS A 63 -5.51 -0.31 0.63
N LEU A 64 -5.64 0.42 -0.47
CA LEU A 64 -4.53 0.78 -1.34
C LEU A 64 -4.26 2.28 -1.19
N MET A 65 -3.04 2.63 -0.75
CA MET A 65 -2.68 4.00 -0.40
C MET A 65 -1.48 4.46 -1.22
N PRO A 66 -1.64 5.41 -2.16
CA PRO A 66 -0.51 5.96 -2.89
C PRO A 66 0.41 6.74 -1.95
N VAL A 67 1.70 6.45 -2.01
CA VAL A 67 2.75 7.15 -1.28
C VAL A 67 3.09 8.42 -2.05
N ARG A 68 2.64 9.56 -1.54
CA ARG A 68 3.09 10.87 -2.05
C ARG A 68 4.43 11.19 -1.40
N LEU A 69 5.54 10.86 -2.07
CA LEU A 69 6.87 11.32 -1.66
C LEU A 69 6.92 12.86 -1.77
N SER A 70 6.61 13.58 -0.69
CA SER A 70 7.11 14.95 -0.50
C SER A 70 8.59 14.85 -0.15
N ALA A 71 9.43 14.69 -1.17
CA ALA A 71 10.87 14.58 -1.00
C ALA A 71 11.44 15.88 -0.40
N ILE A 72 11.84 15.85 0.86
CA ILE A 72 13.01 16.62 1.31
C ILE A 72 14.15 15.62 1.39
N LYS A 73 14.79 15.38 0.25
CA LYS A 73 16.05 14.64 0.19
C LYS A 73 17.14 15.53 0.80
N ARG A 74 17.40 15.41 2.11
CA ARG A 74 18.64 15.90 2.71
C ARG A 74 19.56 14.71 2.90
N GLU A 75 20.50 14.54 1.98
CA GLU A 75 21.68 13.71 2.24
C GLU A 75 22.47 14.35 3.39
N VAL A 76 22.46 13.71 4.55
CA VAL A 76 23.44 13.96 5.60
C VAL A 76 24.01 12.61 6.00
N GLY A 77 25.21 12.30 5.51
CA GLY A 77 26.09 11.32 6.17
C GLY A 77 25.82 9.83 5.92
N GLY A 78 25.20 9.42 4.81
CA GLY A 78 25.23 8.02 4.36
C GLY A 78 24.32 7.03 5.11
N GLU A 79 23.40 7.52 5.95
CA GLU A 79 22.35 6.70 6.56
C GLU A 79 20.97 7.09 6.00
N GLU A 80 20.28 6.12 5.40
CA GLU A 80 18.94 6.28 4.84
C GLU A 80 17.90 6.41 5.96
N THR A 81 17.65 7.63 6.41
CA THR A 81 16.60 7.88 7.41
C THR A 81 15.31 8.29 6.70
N VAL A 82 14.36 7.36 6.60
CA VAL A 82 13.00 7.65 6.12
C VAL A 82 12.19 8.22 7.29
N THR A 83 12.02 9.53 7.35
CA THR A 83 11.11 10.19 8.29
C THR A 83 9.70 10.26 7.69
N LEU A 84 8.82 9.35 8.14
CA LEU A 84 7.39 9.39 7.85
C LEU A 84 6.77 10.62 8.53
N LEU A 85 6.23 11.55 7.76
CA LEU A 85 5.40 12.64 8.29
C LEU A 85 3.94 12.24 8.20
N GLU A 86 3.33 11.93 9.35
CA GLU A 86 1.89 11.79 9.44
C GLU A 86 1.23 13.15 9.25
N SER A 87 0.31 13.23 8.29
CA SER A 87 -0.67 14.32 8.24
C SER A 87 -2.03 13.73 7.89
N VAL A 88 -2.59 12.98 8.83
CA VAL A 88 -4.01 12.65 8.83
C VAL A 88 -4.72 13.78 9.54
N LYS A 89 -5.17 14.79 8.79
CA LYS A 89 -6.18 15.72 9.29
C LYS A 89 -7.49 14.95 9.35
N ALA A 90 -7.74 14.28 10.47
CA ALA A 90 -9.03 13.69 10.78
C ALA A 90 -10.06 14.82 10.83
N SER A 91 -10.88 14.94 9.78
CA SER A 91 -12.12 15.69 9.83
C SER A 91 -13.22 14.67 10.04
N ALA A 92 -13.70 14.58 11.27
CA ALA A 92 -15.00 14.00 11.60
C ALA A 92 -15.96 15.17 11.93
N PRO A 93 -17.28 14.96 11.79
CA PRO A 93 -18.28 15.99 11.46
C PRO A 93 -18.59 17.01 12.57
#